data_AF-A0A0B8P4V1-F1
#
_entry.id   AF-A0A0B8P4V1-F1
#
_cell.length_a   1.000
_cell.length_b   1.000
_cell.length_c   1.000
_cell.angle_alpha   90.00
_cell.angle_beta   90.00
_cell.angle_gamma   90.00
#
_symmetry.space_group_name_H-M   'P 1'
#
loop_
_entity.id
_entity.type
_entity.pdbx_description
1 polymer ?
#
loop_
_entity_poly.entity_id
_entity_poly.type
_entity_poly.pdbx_seq_one_letter_code
_entity_poly.pdbx_strand_id
1 'polypeptide(L)'
;MGNQEAKQLLISNRLHNKIDYIGSIGVTKKTVVASAPRANLLLVFDKASGQQITSLNQREACGIATTNSGFYTNNYLGQIISTNRDKVSIYNGPALVWDNHWSHI
;
A
#
# COMPACT_ATOMS: atom_id res chain seq x y z
N MET A 1 -25.69 3.37 18.55
CA MET A 1 -24.48 3.25 17.71
C MET A 1 -23.56 2.29 18.43
N GLY A 2 -23.43 1.05 17.94
CA GLY A 2 -22.67 0.02 18.66
C GLY A 2 -21.20 0.42 18.79
N ASN A 3 -20.58 0.07 19.93
CA ASN A 3 -19.13 0.14 20.11
C ASN A 3 -18.47 -0.65 18.98
N GLN A 4 -18.01 0.05 17.94
CA GLN A 4 -17.08 -0.55 16.99
C GLN A 4 -15.72 -0.49 17.66
N GLU A 5 -15.34 -1.59 18.30
CA GLU A 5 -13.98 -1.75 18.78
C GLU A 5 -13.01 -1.61 17.60
N ALA A 6 -11.91 -0.90 17.84
CA ALA A 6 -10.83 -0.80 16.86
C ALA A 6 -10.27 -2.21 16.60
N LYS A 7 -10.27 -2.63 15.33
CA LYS A 7 -9.65 -3.90 14.93
C LYS A 7 -8.19 -3.69 14.58
N GLN A 8 -7.33 -4.51 15.16
CA GLN A 8 -5.92 -4.54 14.81
C GLN A 8 -5.73 -5.20 13.45
N LEU A 9 -4.85 -4.61 12.62
CA LEU A 9 -4.36 -5.26 11.41
C LEU A 9 -3.15 -6.13 11.77
N LEU A 10 -3.23 -7.42 11.46
CA LEU A 10 -2.21 -8.39 11.81
C LEU A 10 -1.32 -8.69 10.61
N ILE A 11 -0.07 -8.26 10.69
CA ILE A 11 0.97 -8.58 9.70
C ILE A 11 1.46 -10.00 9.96
N SER A 12 1.57 -10.81 8.92
CA SER A 12 2.07 -12.17 9.02
C SER A 12 3.47 -12.22 9.66
N ASN A 13 3.74 -13.24 10.49
CA ASN A 13 5.02 -13.41 11.18
C ASN A 13 6.23 -13.38 10.22
N ARG A 14 6.05 -13.88 8.98
CA ARG A 14 7.09 -13.85 7.93
C ARG A 14 7.53 -12.43 7.56
N LEU A 15 6.62 -11.46 7.63
CA LEU A 15 6.88 -10.07 7.27
C LEU A 15 7.13 -9.17 8.47
N HIS A 16 6.77 -9.59 9.68
CA HIS A 16 6.85 -8.76 10.89
C HIS A 16 8.19 -8.03 11.04
N ASN A 17 9.31 -8.73 10.87
CA ASN A 17 10.65 -8.14 11.00
C ASN A 17 11.13 -7.33 9.78
N LYS A 18 10.35 -7.31 8.69
CA LYS A 18 10.67 -6.57 7.46
C LYS A 18 9.90 -5.26 7.35
N ILE A 19 8.78 -5.13 8.07
CA ILE A 19 7.94 -3.94 8.03
C ILE A 19 8.39 -2.99 9.14
N ASP A 20 9.08 -1.93 8.74
CA ASP A 20 9.57 -0.88 9.64
C ASP A 20 8.58 0.29 9.72
N TYR A 21 8.06 0.75 8.56
CA TYR A 21 7.09 1.83 8.51
C TYR A 21 6.00 1.61 7.46
N ILE A 22 4.84 2.20 7.72
CA ILE A 22 3.70 2.28 6.80
C ILE A 22 3.58 3.71 6.28
N GLY A 23 3.64 3.89 4.95
CA GLY A 23 3.63 5.23 4.33
C GLY A 23 2.26 5.78 3.99
N SER A 24 1.31 4.90 3.65
CA SER A 24 -0.07 5.26 3.36
C SER A 24 -0.99 4.09 3.63
N ILE A 25 -2.26 4.39 3.88
CA ILE A 25 -3.33 3.42 4.07
C ILE A 25 -4.51 3.84 3.21
N GLY A 26 -5.08 2.87 2.48
CA GLY A 26 -6.35 3.01 1.78
C GLY A 26 -7.36 1.98 2.26
N VAL A 27 -8.62 2.38 2.42
CA VAL A 27 -9.70 1.50 2.85
C VAL A 27 -10.75 1.38 1.74
N THR A 28 -10.92 0.16 1.21
CA THR A 28 -11.96 -0.15 0.24
C THR A 28 -13.22 -0.69 0.93
N LYS A 29 -14.22 -1.10 0.14
CA LYS A 29 -15.40 -1.79 0.68
C LYS A 29 -15.04 -3.10 1.41
N LYS A 30 -14.02 -3.84 0.97
CA LYS A 30 -13.68 -5.17 1.49
C LYS A 30 -12.30 -5.27 2.14
N THR A 31 -11.37 -4.39 1.78
CA THR A 31 -9.97 -4.52 2.17
C THR A 31 -9.42 -3.24 2.79
N VAL A 32 -8.39 -3.40 3.60
CA VAL A 32 -7.46 -2.31 3.93
C VAL A 32 -6.16 -2.60 3.19
N VAL A 33 -5.55 -1.59 2.61
CA VAL A 33 -4.29 -1.69 1.89
C VAL A 33 -3.31 -0.71 2.51
N ALA A 34 -2.11 -1.18 2.82
CA ALA A 34 -1.07 -0.36 3.43
C ALA A 34 0.21 -0.44 2.59
N SER A 35 0.86 0.69 2.32
CA SER A 35 2.18 0.70 1.69
C SER A 35 3.26 0.54 2.74
N ALA A 36 4.21 -0.36 2.48
CA ALA A 36 5.39 -0.60 3.31
C ALA A 36 6.64 -0.29 2.46
N PRO A 37 7.01 0.99 2.32
CA PRO A 37 7.86 1.45 1.22
C PRO A 37 9.30 0.96 1.37
N ARG A 38 9.86 0.94 2.60
CA ARG A 38 11.18 0.33 2.89
C ARG A 38 11.23 -1.17 2.64
N ALA A 39 10.09 -1.85 2.74
CA ALA A 39 9.98 -3.28 2.47
C ALA A 39 9.71 -3.60 0.99
N ASN A 40 9.45 -2.58 0.15
CA ASN A 40 9.00 -2.73 -1.24
C ASN A 40 7.71 -3.56 -1.38
N LEU A 41 6.77 -3.36 -0.47
CA LEU A 41 5.51 -4.11 -0.42
C LEU A 41 4.29 -3.20 -0.32
N LEU A 42 3.18 -3.67 -0.88
CA LEU A 42 1.83 -3.35 -0.40
C LEU A 42 1.31 -4.53 0.41
N LEU A 43 0.77 -4.25 1.58
CA LEU A 43 0.09 -5.22 2.42
C LEU A 43 -1.41 -5.10 2.18
N VAL A 44 -2.09 -6.22 2.00
CA VAL A 44 -3.54 -6.25 1.79
C VAL A 44 -4.17 -7.06 2.91
N PHE A 45 -5.10 -6.45 3.61
CA PHE A 45 -5.81 -7.01 4.76
C PHE A 45 -7.30 -7.14 4.45
N ASP A 46 -7.92 -8.17 5.00
CA ASP A 46 -9.36 -8.28 5.03
C ASP A 46 -9.91 -7.28 6.05
N LYS A 47 -10.82 -6.41 5.63
CA LYS A 47 -11.33 -5.34 6.50
C LYS A 47 -12.15 -5.88 7.66
N ALA A 48 -12.85 -7.00 7.46
CA ALA A 48 -13.75 -7.55 8.47
C ALA A 48 -12.98 -8.23 9.60
N SER A 49 -11.93 -8.98 9.28
CA SER A 49 -11.14 -9.78 10.23
C SER A 49 -9.85 -9.09 10.68
N GLY A 50 -9.33 -8.12 9.93
CA GLY A 50 -8.02 -7.49 10.17
C GLY A 50 -6.83 -8.38 9.79
N GLN A 51 -7.09 -9.59 9.27
CA GLN A 51 -6.03 -10.52 8.88
C GLN A 51 -5.40 -10.11 7.55
N GLN A 52 -4.08 -10.25 7.46
CA GLN A 52 -3.39 -10.08 6.18
C GLN A 52 -3.82 -11.18 5.20
N ILE A 53 -4.41 -10.78 4.07
CA ILE A 53 -4.76 -11.68 2.97
C ILE A 53 -3.53 -12.00 2.14
N THR A 54 -2.76 -10.96 1.77
CA THR A 54 -1.60 -11.10 0.89
C THR A 54 -0.65 -9.91 0.99
N SER A 55 0.47 -9.99 0.28
CA SER A 55 1.38 -8.88 0.04
C SER A 55 1.78 -8.84 -1.43
N LEU A 56 1.90 -7.63 -1.97
CA LEU A 56 2.23 -7.39 -3.37
C LEU A 56 3.60 -6.70 -3.44
N ASN A 57 4.53 -7.26 -4.21
CA ASN A 57 5.78 -6.57 -4.52
C ASN A 57 5.48 -5.27 -5.26
N GLN A 58 5.96 -4.16 -4.68
CA GLN A 58 5.77 -2.81 -5.18
C GLN A 58 6.90 -1.93 -4.64
N ARG A 59 7.88 -1.63 -5.50
CA ARG A 59 9.06 -0.88 -5.12
C ARG A 59 8.71 0.56 -4.76
N GLU A 60 9.02 0.95 -3.52
CA GLU A 60 8.88 2.31 -2.99
C GLU A 60 7.51 2.96 -3.32
N ALA A 61 6.44 2.15 -3.28
CA ALA A 61 5.09 2.69 -3.27
C ALA A 61 4.91 3.55 -2.03
N CYS A 62 4.24 4.69 -2.16
CA CYS A 62 3.84 5.45 -0.98
C CYS A 62 2.35 5.73 -1.02
N GLY A 63 1.87 6.53 -1.95
CA GLY A 63 0.48 6.96 -2.03
C GLY A 63 -0.47 5.82 -2.41
N ILE A 64 -1.59 5.74 -1.69
CA ILE A 64 -2.72 4.87 -2.00
C ILE A 64 -3.97 5.75 -2.14
N ALA A 65 -4.71 5.56 -3.23
CA ALA A 65 -6.01 6.20 -3.45
C ALA A 65 -7.06 5.12 -3.71
N THR A 66 -8.15 5.11 -2.94
CA THR A 66 -9.21 4.09 -3.07
C THR A 66 -10.38 4.58 -3.91
N THR A 67 -11.00 3.65 -4.62
CA THR A 67 -12.25 3.83 -5.37
C THR A 67 -13.27 2.78 -4.94
N ASN A 68 -14.49 2.85 -5.48
CA ASN A 68 -15.50 1.82 -5.25
C ASN A 68 -15.10 0.45 -5.81
N SER A 69 -14.24 0.42 -6.84
CA SER A 69 -13.79 -0.80 -7.52
C SER A 69 -12.45 -1.33 -7.00
N GLY A 70 -11.73 -0.58 -6.17
CA GLY A 70 -10.43 -0.99 -5.64
C GLY A 70 -9.60 0.19 -5.14
N PHE A 71 -8.35 0.23 -5.58
CA PHE A 71 -7.36 1.22 -5.25
C PHE A 71 -6.32 1.39 -6.37
N TYR A 72 -5.67 2.55 -6.37
CA TYR A 72 -4.49 2.88 -7.14
C TYR A 72 -3.32 3.14 -6.19
N THR A 73 -2.11 2.87 -6.65
CA THR A 73 -0.85 3.15 -5.97
C THR A 73 0.13 3.81 -6.95
N ASN A 74 1.21 4.37 -6.44
CA ASN A 74 2.37 4.77 -7.25
C ASN A 74 3.61 3.89 -7.00
N ASN A 75 4.70 4.13 -7.72
CA ASN A 75 6.06 3.62 -7.42
C ASN A 75 7.11 4.73 -7.58
N TYR A 76 8.38 4.39 -7.33
CA TYR A 76 9.53 5.30 -7.49
C TYR A 76 9.70 5.93 -8.89
N LEU A 77 9.12 5.33 -9.92
CA LEU A 77 9.16 5.84 -11.30
C LEU A 77 7.99 6.79 -11.62
N GLY A 78 7.14 7.12 -10.63
CA GLY A 78 5.94 7.92 -10.84
C GLY A 78 4.81 7.19 -11.56
N GLN A 79 4.90 5.86 -11.73
CA GLN A 79 3.86 5.09 -12.43
C GLN A 79 2.63 4.88 -11.54
N ILE A 80 1.44 5.09 -12.08
CA ILE A 80 0.18 4.76 -11.42
C ILE A 80 -0.20 3.30 -11.73
N ILE A 81 -0.46 2.51 -10.69
CA ILE A 81 -0.76 1.10 -10.81
C ILE A 81 -2.12 0.83 -10.16
N SER A 82 -3.01 0.18 -10.89
CA SER A 82 -4.34 -0.20 -10.39
C SER A 82 -4.29 -1.50 -9.57
N THR A 83 -5.37 -1.80 -8.83
CA THR A 83 -5.53 -3.02 -8.01
C THR A 83 -5.30 -4.31 -8.78
N ASN A 84 -5.77 -4.37 -10.03
CA ASN A 84 -5.62 -5.54 -10.89
C ASN A 84 -4.22 -5.62 -11.53
N ARG A 85 -3.32 -4.69 -11.16
CA ARG A 85 -2.00 -4.47 -11.75
C ARG A 85 -2.04 -4.13 -13.24
N ASP A 86 -3.21 -3.78 -13.78
CA ASP A 86 -3.29 -3.08 -15.04
C ASP A 86 -2.58 -1.73 -14.84
N LYS A 87 -1.44 -1.58 -15.54
CA LYS A 87 -0.61 -0.39 -15.44
C LYS A 87 -1.33 0.74 -16.16
N VAL A 88 -1.65 1.80 -15.43
CA VAL A 88 -2.11 3.04 -16.04
C VAL A 88 -0.89 3.94 -16.15
N SER A 89 -0.23 3.91 -17.31
CA SER A 89 0.95 4.76 -17.53
C SER A 89 0.53 6.22 -17.54
N ILE A 90 0.97 6.98 -16.54
CA ILE A 90 1.22 8.41 -16.70
C ILE A 90 2.60 8.71 -16.08
N TYR A 91 3.67 8.45 -16.82
CA TYR A 91 4.91 9.21 -16.67
C TYR A 91 5.76 9.18 -17.95
N ASN A 92 5.94 10.34 -18.58
CA ASN A 92 6.82 10.60 -19.73
C ASN A 92 7.78 11.78 -19.43
N GLY A 93 8.12 11.98 -18.15
CA GLY A 93 9.02 13.07 -17.70
C GLY A 93 10.48 12.62 -17.57
N PRO A 94 11.41 13.54 -17.23
CA PRO A 94 12.81 13.21 -16.93
C PRO A 94 12.90 12.16 -15.82
N ALA A 95 14.03 11.45 -15.68
CA ALA A 95 14.18 10.41 -14.65
C ALA A 95 14.19 10.99 -13.20
N LEU A 96 13.04 11.44 -12.72
CA LEU A 96 12.80 11.90 -11.36
C LEU A 96 12.38 10.70 -10.53
N VAL A 97 13.20 10.36 -9.54
CA VAL A 97 12.84 9.39 -8.52
C VAL A 97 11.88 10.08 -7.56
N TRP A 98 10.66 9.55 -7.45
CA TRP A 98 9.73 9.98 -6.42
C TRP A 98 10.18 9.38 -5.10
N ASP A 99 11.13 10.04 -4.45
CA ASP A 99 11.51 9.70 -3.08
C ASP A 99 10.35 10.08 -2.17
N ASN A 100 9.68 9.06 -1.65
CA ASN A 100 8.57 9.23 -0.72
C ASN A 100 9.00 8.96 0.71
N HIS A 101 10.30 8.79 0.93
CA HIS A 101 10.92 8.60 2.22
C HIS A 101 11.60 9.90 2.60
N TRP A 102 11.62 10.17 3.90
CA TRP A 102 12.68 11.02 4.45
C TRP A 102 13.95 10.18 4.45
N SER A 103 14.57 10.06 3.28
CA SER A 103 15.91 9.50 3.14
C SER A 103 16.84 10.48 3.83
N HIS A 104 17.59 10.03 4.84
CA HIS A 104 18.81 10.73 5.19
C HIS A 104 19.72 10.61 3.96
N ILE A 105 19.72 11.65 3.14
CA ILE A 105 20.73 11.88 2.10
C ILE A 105 22.03 12.28 2.80
#